data_AF-A0A7V0W829-F1
#
_entry.id   AF-A0A7V0W829-F1
#
_cell.length_a   1.000
_cell.length_b   1.000
_cell.length_c   1.000
_cell.angle_alpha   90.00
_cell.angle_beta   90.00
_cell.angle_gamma   90.00
#
_symmetry.space_group_name_H-M   'P 1'
#
loop_
_entity.id
_entity.type
_entity.pdbx_description
1 polymer ?
#
loop_
_entity_poly.entity_id
_entity_poly.type
_entity_poly.pdbx_seq_one_letter_code
_entity_poly.pdbx_strand_id
1 'polypeptide(L)'
;MIHLFKRMIILICLGIPLLVWAEEDSLQYFMRKVNNKTFQLNPKERSELFQQIENLLGRMVEVHQKLVHGIQSGEIELRYHEGRFWLSQLEKDQEWMKRAQEQLDRLKSHSTHLVAAMELYRSLKNLSFHFNAYNNQPLFSASIGDLGPEIELWADPIFYQLFLLPLAHSKEKGVESSPKSGKPAPKQKSP
;
A
#
# COMPACT_ATOMS: atom_id res chain seq x y z
N MET A 1 42.86 7.69 -24.39
CA MET A 1 41.87 8.28 -23.44
C MET A 1 40.42 8.05 -23.85
N ILE A 2 40.04 8.24 -25.13
CA ILE A 2 38.65 8.10 -25.62
C ILE A 2 38.08 6.67 -25.50
N HIS A 3 38.91 5.62 -25.64
CA HIS A 3 38.46 4.23 -25.52
C HIS A 3 38.12 3.78 -24.09
N LEU A 4 38.70 4.39 -23.07
CA LEU A 4 38.39 4.09 -21.67
C LEU A 4 37.04 4.70 -21.26
N PHE A 5 36.74 5.90 -21.78
CA PHE A 5 35.47 6.58 -21.53
C PHE A 5 34.27 5.83 -22.13
N LYS A 6 34.43 5.27 -23.35
CA LYS A 6 33.39 4.43 -23.98
C LYS A 6 33.10 3.14 -23.21
N ARG A 7 34.12 2.50 -22.61
CA ARG A 7 33.93 1.27 -21.81
C ARG A 7 33.27 1.55 -20.46
N MET A 8 33.53 2.72 -19.87
CA MET A 8 32.89 3.15 -18.62
C MET A 8 31.41 3.46 -18.79
N ILE A 9 31.01 4.11 -19.91
CA ILE A 9 29.60 4.39 -20.21
C ILE A 9 28.80 3.10 -20.43
N ILE A 10 29.38 2.09 -21.10
CA ILE A 10 28.71 0.79 -21.32
C ILE A 10 28.48 0.04 -20.00
N LEU A 11 29.41 0.14 -19.04
CA LEU A 11 29.27 -0.47 -17.72
C LEU A 11 28.22 0.24 -16.84
N ILE A 12 28.06 1.55 -16.98
CA ILE A 12 27.04 2.32 -16.24
C ILE A 12 25.63 2.06 -16.80
N CYS A 13 25.48 1.88 -18.11
CA CYS A 13 24.17 1.59 -18.73
C CYS A 13 23.65 0.15 -18.45
N LEU A 14 24.53 -0.81 -18.14
CA LEU A 14 24.15 -2.19 -17.82
C LEU A 14 23.87 -2.43 -16.33
N GLY A 15 24.23 -1.51 -15.43
CA GLY A 15 24.14 -1.70 -13.99
C GLY A 15 22.81 -1.29 -13.34
N ILE A 16 21.97 -0.53 -14.03
CA ILE A 16 20.78 0.12 -13.43
C ILE A 16 19.41 -0.58 -13.70
N PRO A 17 19.20 -1.51 -14.65
CA PRO A 17 17.85 -2.04 -14.86
C PRO A 17 17.41 -3.12 -13.86
N LEU A 18 18.29 -3.67 -13.03
CA LEU A 18 17.96 -4.85 -12.20
C LEU A 18 16.99 -4.57 -11.04
N LEU A 19 16.91 -3.33 -10.54
CA LEU A 19 15.99 -2.99 -9.45
C LEU A 19 14.54 -2.76 -9.93
N VAL A 20 14.38 -2.23 -11.15
CA VAL A 20 13.05 -1.96 -11.73
C VAL A 20 12.30 -3.25 -12.09
N TRP A 21 13.01 -4.34 -12.36
CA TRP A 21 12.40 -5.60 -12.79
C TRP A 21 11.77 -6.38 -11.62
N ALA A 22 12.30 -6.25 -10.40
CA ALA A 22 11.79 -6.96 -9.24
C ALA A 22 10.41 -6.46 -8.76
N GLU A 23 10.10 -5.16 -8.95
CA GLU A 23 8.80 -4.59 -8.57
C GLU A 23 7.69 -5.03 -9.53
N GLU A 24 7.92 -4.96 -10.84
CA GLU A 24 6.97 -5.42 -11.86
C GLU A 24 6.67 -6.92 -11.70
N ASP A 25 7.69 -7.74 -11.41
CA ASP A 25 7.51 -9.17 -11.13
C ASP A 25 6.61 -9.41 -9.91
N SER A 26 6.69 -8.56 -8.88
CA SER A 26 5.90 -8.70 -7.65
C SER A 26 4.44 -8.30 -7.83
N LEU A 27 4.17 -7.18 -8.53
CA LEU A 27 2.82 -6.72 -8.81
C LEU A 27 2.09 -7.75 -9.67
N GLN A 28 2.74 -8.23 -10.73
CA GLN A 28 2.20 -9.28 -11.61
C GLN A 28 1.93 -10.58 -10.86
N TYR A 29 2.82 -10.97 -9.93
CA TYR A 29 2.64 -12.14 -9.09
C TYR A 29 1.35 -12.03 -8.23
N PHE A 30 1.17 -10.92 -7.50
CA PHE A 30 0.00 -10.75 -6.66
C PHE A 30 -1.28 -10.56 -7.46
N MET A 31 -1.24 -9.86 -8.60
CA MET A 31 -2.38 -9.75 -9.51
C MET A 31 -2.82 -11.10 -10.08
N ARG A 32 -1.87 -11.96 -10.48
CA ARG A 32 -2.18 -13.33 -10.88
C ARG A 32 -2.82 -14.13 -9.74
N LYS A 33 -2.33 -13.93 -8.52
CA LYS A 33 -2.85 -14.61 -7.33
C LYS A 33 -4.30 -14.22 -7.02
N VAL A 34 -4.62 -12.93 -7.16
CA VAL A 34 -5.99 -12.38 -7.09
C VAL A 34 -6.89 -13.04 -8.14
N ASN A 35 -6.45 -13.06 -9.40
CA ASN A 35 -7.23 -13.60 -10.51
C ASN A 35 -7.49 -15.12 -10.39
N ASN A 36 -6.53 -15.86 -9.82
CA ASN A 36 -6.66 -17.29 -9.59
C ASN A 36 -7.56 -17.65 -8.39
N LYS A 37 -8.14 -16.66 -7.69
CA LYS A 37 -9.00 -16.83 -6.51
C LYS A 37 -8.34 -17.61 -5.37
N THR A 38 -7.01 -17.58 -5.31
CA THR A 38 -6.21 -18.14 -4.22
C THR A 38 -5.99 -17.09 -3.14
N PHE A 39 -7.01 -16.87 -2.32
CA PHE A 39 -7.05 -15.79 -1.33
C PHE A 39 -6.21 -16.03 -0.06
N GLN A 40 -5.51 -17.16 0.03
CA GLN A 40 -4.67 -17.47 1.19
C GLN A 40 -3.21 -17.12 0.93
N LEU A 41 -2.71 -16.19 1.74
CA LEU A 41 -1.29 -15.87 1.82
C LEU A 41 -0.61 -16.74 2.87
N ASN A 42 0.43 -17.46 2.46
CA ASN A 42 1.35 -18.09 3.39
C ASN A 42 2.21 -17.02 4.10
N PRO A 43 2.92 -17.37 5.19
CA PRO A 43 3.69 -16.39 5.97
C PRO A 43 4.74 -15.62 5.15
N LYS A 44 5.39 -16.27 4.17
CA LYS A 44 6.38 -15.64 3.31
C LYS A 44 5.74 -14.61 2.38
N GLU A 45 4.67 -15.00 1.68
CA GLU A 45 3.94 -14.11 0.76
C GLU A 45 3.32 -12.93 1.50
N ARG A 46 2.88 -13.13 2.75
CA ARG A 46 2.39 -12.04 3.60
C ARG A 46 3.50 -11.04 3.93
N SER A 47 4.69 -11.54 4.28
CA SER A 47 5.86 -10.68 4.52
C SER A 47 6.24 -9.91 3.26
N GLU A 48 6.22 -10.55 2.10
CA GLU A 48 6.48 -9.91 0.81
C GLU A 48 5.44 -8.85 0.49
N LEU A 49 4.15 -9.12 0.69
CA LEU A 49 3.08 -8.13 0.53
C LEU A 49 3.34 -6.89 1.40
N PHE A 50 3.69 -7.08 2.67
CA PHE A 50 3.98 -5.95 3.57
C PHE A 50 5.23 -5.19 3.16
N GLN A 51 6.26 -5.88 2.65
CA GLN A 51 7.44 -5.23 2.11
C GLN A 51 7.11 -4.37 0.90
N GLN A 52 6.26 -4.86 0.00
CA GLN A 52 5.85 -4.10 -1.19
C GLN A 52 5.03 -2.85 -0.83
N ILE A 53 4.12 -2.97 0.14
CA ILE A 53 3.37 -1.81 0.64
C ILE A 53 4.32 -0.80 1.33
N GLU A 54 5.32 -1.27 2.06
CA GLU A 54 6.34 -0.38 2.66
C GLU A 54 7.15 0.37 1.60
N ASN A 55 7.64 -0.34 0.58
CA ASN A 55 8.37 0.27 -0.53
C ASN A 55 7.50 1.30 -1.26
N LEU A 56 6.22 0.96 -1.48
CA LEU A 56 5.23 1.86 -2.06
C LEU A 56 5.05 3.13 -1.20
N LEU A 57 4.91 3.01 0.12
CA LEU A 57 4.83 4.16 1.03
C LEU A 57 6.12 5.00 1.00
N GLY A 58 7.28 4.37 0.93
CA GLY A 58 8.57 5.06 0.76
C GLY A 58 8.59 5.94 -0.48
N ARG A 59 8.19 5.39 -1.64
CA ARG A 59 8.09 6.15 -2.90
C ARG A 59 7.08 7.30 -2.81
N MET A 60 5.94 7.12 -2.13
CA MET A 60 5.00 8.22 -1.88
C MET A 60 5.63 9.36 -1.10
N VAL A 61 6.38 9.05 -0.03
CA VAL A 61 7.06 10.06 0.79
C VAL A 61 8.08 10.82 -0.03
N GLU A 62 8.88 10.14 -0.86
CA GLU A 62 9.85 10.80 -1.74
C GLU A 62 9.19 11.74 -2.74
N VAL A 63 8.12 11.28 -3.40
CA VAL A 63 7.37 12.10 -4.37
C VAL A 63 6.71 13.29 -3.69
N HIS A 64 6.11 13.07 -2.52
CA HIS A 64 5.53 14.14 -1.71
C HIS A 64 6.56 15.21 -1.36
N GLN A 65 7.74 14.82 -0.87
CA GLN A 65 8.82 15.75 -0.53
C GLN A 65 9.29 16.54 -1.76
N LYS A 66 9.42 15.89 -2.92
CA LYS A 66 9.75 16.57 -4.19
C LYS A 66 8.70 17.60 -4.57
N LEU A 67 7.42 17.29 -4.46
CA LEU A 67 6.34 18.24 -4.77
C LEU A 67 6.32 19.42 -3.80
N VAL A 68 6.40 19.16 -2.49
CA VAL A 68 6.46 20.22 -1.48
C VAL A 68 7.65 21.12 -1.73
N HIS A 69 8.84 20.55 -1.94
CA HIS A 69 10.04 21.30 -2.23
C HIS A 69 9.89 22.13 -3.51
N GLY A 70 9.46 21.52 -4.61
CA GLY A 70 9.34 22.21 -5.90
C GLY A 70 8.36 23.39 -5.86
N ILE A 71 7.25 23.26 -5.12
CA ILE A 71 6.31 24.39 -4.94
C ILE A 71 6.93 25.49 -4.06
N GLN A 72 7.64 25.13 -3.00
CA GLN A 72 8.24 26.10 -2.06
C GLN A 72 9.46 26.83 -2.65
N SER A 73 10.28 26.13 -3.43
CA SER A 73 11.47 26.69 -4.09
C SER A 73 11.12 27.51 -5.33
N GLY A 74 9.91 27.33 -5.87
CA GLY A 74 9.47 27.94 -7.12
C GLY A 74 9.92 27.17 -8.36
N GLU A 75 10.54 26.00 -8.23
CA GLU A 75 10.83 25.10 -9.36
C GLU A 75 9.54 24.65 -10.06
N ILE A 76 8.45 24.49 -9.31
CA ILE A 76 7.11 24.29 -9.85
C ILE A 76 6.38 25.63 -9.84
N GLU A 77 6.33 26.27 -11.02
CA GLU A 77 5.71 27.57 -11.21
C GLU A 77 4.18 27.49 -11.14
N LEU A 78 3.63 27.79 -9.96
CA LEU A 78 2.18 27.91 -9.72
C LEU A 78 1.81 29.35 -9.38
N ARG A 79 0.57 29.74 -9.67
CA ARG A 79 0.05 30.99 -9.12
C ARG A 79 0.02 30.89 -7.60
N TYR A 80 0.21 32.02 -6.91
CA TYR A 80 0.30 32.03 -5.44
C TYR A 80 -0.84 31.29 -4.72
N HIS A 81 -2.09 31.48 -5.16
CA HIS A 81 -3.25 30.82 -4.57
C HIS A 81 -3.30 29.32 -4.87
N GLU A 82 -2.87 28.90 -6.06
CA GLU A 82 -2.74 27.48 -6.45
C GLU A 82 -1.65 26.80 -5.63
N GLY A 83 -0.48 27.44 -5.48
CA GLY A 83 0.61 26.93 -4.63
C GLY A 83 0.17 26.70 -3.19
N ARG A 84 -0.54 27.67 -2.59
CA ARG A 84 -1.10 27.52 -1.24
C ARG A 84 -2.13 26.40 -1.15
N PHE A 85 -3.00 26.28 -2.15
CA PHE A 85 -3.98 25.21 -2.21
C PHE A 85 -3.30 23.84 -2.22
N TRP A 86 -2.34 23.62 -3.12
CA TRP A 86 -1.66 22.34 -3.26
C TRP A 86 -0.80 21.98 -2.05
N LEU A 87 -0.09 22.95 -1.47
CA LEU A 87 0.65 22.73 -0.21
C LEU A 87 -0.28 22.27 0.92
N SER A 88 -1.49 22.82 1.02
CA SER A 88 -2.46 22.38 2.04
C SER A 88 -3.01 20.97 1.82
N GLN A 89 -3.05 20.49 0.57
CA GLN A 89 -3.42 19.09 0.28
C GLN A 89 -2.26 18.14 0.62
N LEU A 90 -1.04 18.50 0.20
CA LEU A 90 0.17 17.74 0.51
C LEU A 90 0.38 17.61 2.02
N GLU A 91 0.12 18.66 2.81
CA GLU A 91 0.22 18.60 4.27
C GLU A 91 -0.74 17.55 4.88
N LYS A 92 -1.98 17.48 4.39
CA LYS A 92 -2.95 16.45 4.83
C LYS A 92 -2.51 15.04 4.44
N ASP A 93 -1.90 14.89 3.27
CA ASP A 93 -1.43 13.59 2.80
C ASP A 93 -0.27 13.06 3.63
N GLN A 94 0.54 13.94 4.20
CA GLN A 94 1.56 13.55 5.16
C GLN A 94 0.98 12.81 6.36
N GLU A 95 -0.19 13.23 6.86
CA GLU A 95 -0.87 12.50 7.93
C GLU A 95 -1.36 11.12 7.48
N TRP A 96 -1.92 11.03 6.26
CA TRP A 96 -2.36 9.74 5.71
C TRP A 96 -1.20 8.76 5.52
N MET A 97 -0.07 9.22 5.00
CA MET A 97 1.14 8.40 4.85
C MET A 97 1.67 7.93 6.21
N LYS A 98 1.71 8.82 7.21
CA LYS A 98 2.13 8.46 8.58
C LYS A 98 1.22 7.40 9.18
N ARG A 99 -0.10 7.58 9.08
CA ARG A 99 -1.09 6.60 9.57
C ARG A 99 -0.95 5.26 8.85
N ALA A 100 -0.75 5.27 7.54
CA ALA A 100 -0.53 4.05 6.76
C ALA A 100 0.71 3.29 7.27
N GLN A 101 1.85 3.97 7.45
CA GLN A 101 3.06 3.36 7.99
C GLN A 101 2.84 2.76 9.38
N GLU A 102 2.21 3.52 10.30
CA GLU A 102 1.93 3.05 11.65
C GLU A 102 1.04 1.78 11.66
N GLN A 103 0.05 1.71 10.76
CA GLN A 103 -0.78 0.51 10.65
C GLN A 103 -0.04 -0.66 10.02
N LEU A 104 0.82 -0.40 9.03
CA LEU A 104 1.67 -1.43 8.43
C LEU A 104 2.61 -2.04 9.47
N ASP A 105 3.26 -1.23 10.31
CA ASP A 105 4.16 -1.69 11.37
C ASP A 105 3.41 -2.55 12.40
N ARG A 106 2.19 -2.14 12.75
CA ARG A 106 1.29 -2.92 13.61
C ARG A 106 0.95 -4.27 12.99
N LEU A 107 0.67 -4.32 11.69
CA LEU A 107 0.32 -5.56 10.98
C LEU A 107 1.52 -6.49 10.79
N LYS A 108 2.73 -5.95 10.61
CA LYS A 108 3.96 -6.74 10.61
C LYS A 108 4.15 -7.47 11.94
N SER A 109 3.80 -6.82 13.05
CA SER A 109 3.87 -7.40 14.40
C SER A 109 2.67 -8.31 14.73
N HIS A 110 1.47 -7.90 14.32
CA HIS A 110 0.18 -8.52 14.66
C HIS A 110 -0.69 -8.65 13.41
N SER A 111 -0.34 -9.60 12.55
CA SER A 111 -0.97 -9.76 11.22
C SER A 111 -2.45 -10.17 11.22
N THR A 112 -3.05 -10.43 12.37
CA THR A 112 -4.49 -10.70 12.52
C THR A 112 -5.28 -9.49 13.02
N HIS A 113 -4.66 -8.32 13.15
CA HIS A 113 -5.28 -7.12 13.69
C HIS A 113 -6.20 -6.42 12.66
N LEU A 114 -7.46 -6.86 12.57
CA LEU A 114 -8.42 -6.40 11.57
C LEU A 114 -8.58 -4.87 11.49
N VAL A 115 -8.63 -4.18 12.62
CA VAL A 115 -8.79 -2.71 12.63
C VAL A 115 -7.58 -2.02 11.99
N ALA A 116 -6.38 -2.56 12.18
CA ALA A 116 -5.18 -1.99 11.56
C ALA A 116 -5.19 -2.24 10.05
N ALA A 117 -5.68 -3.41 9.61
CA ALA A 117 -5.87 -3.70 8.19
C ALA A 117 -6.89 -2.76 7.54
N MET A 118 -8.01 -2.48 8.19
CA MET A 118 -9.03 -1.54 7.69
C MET A 118 -8.48 -0.12 7.57
N GLU A 119 -7.75 0.35 8.59
CA GLU A 119 -7.16 1.69 8.58
C GLU A 119 -6.02 1.83 7.57
N LEU A 120 -5.20 0.78 7.37
CA LEU A 120 -4.21 0.75 6.29
C LEU A 120 -4.88 0.84 4.92
N TYR A 121 -5.87 -0.01 4.65
CA TYR A 121 -6.64 0.02 3.41
C TYR A 121 -7.24 1.40 3.14
N ARG A 122 -7.89 1.99 4.15
CA ARG A 122 -8.48 3.33 4.05
C ARG A 122 -7.44 4.39 3.69
N SER A 123 -6.27 4.33 4.33
CA SER A 123 -5.19 5.29 4.10
C SER A 123 -4.65 5.16 2.67
N LEU A 124 -4.40 3.93 2.21
CA LEU A 124 -3.97 3.66 0.83
C LEU A 124 -5.00 4.13 -0.20
N LYS A 125 -6.31 3.93 0.04
CA LYS A 125 -7.35 4.40 -0.88
C LYS A 125 -7.43 5.92 -0.98
N ASN A 126 -7.35 6.62 0.15
CA ASN A 126 -7.32 8.08 0.13
C ASN A 126 -6.07 8.59 -0.61
N LEU A 127 -4.91 7.98 -0.36
CA LEU A 127 -3.67 8.32 -1.03
C LEU A 127 -3.75 8.03 -2.54
N SER A 128 -4.32 6.91 -2.98
CA SER A 128 -4.52 6.65 -4.42
C SER A 128 -5.36 7.73 -5.09
N PHE A 129 -6.42 8.20 -4.44
CA PHE A 129 -7.30 9.23 -4.97
C PHE A 129 -6.55 10.57 -5.12
N HIS A 130 -5.76 10.96 -4.10
CA HIS A 130 -5.00 12.21 -4.13
C HIS A 130 -3.83 12.16 -5.12
N PHE A 131 -3.07 11.06 -5.16
CA PHE A 131 -1.98 10.91 -6.13
C PHE A 131 -2.50 10.85 -7.57
N ASN A 132 -3.67 10.26 -7.81
CA ASN A 132 -4.35 10.35 -9.11
C ASN A 132 -4.74 11.81 -9.43
N ALA A 133 -5.23 12.57 -8.46
CA ALA A 133 -5.53 13.99 -8.65
C ALA A 133 -4.27 14.82 -8.98
N TYR A 134 -3.15 14.53 -8.31
CA TYR A 134 -1.86 15.16 -8.63
C TYR A 134 -1.38 14.79 -10.04
N ASN A 135 -1.58 13.54 -10.47
CA ASN A 135 -1.19 13.13 -11.82
C ASN A 135 -1.96 13.88 -12.92
N ASN A 136 -3.19 14.29 -12.64
CA ASN A 136 -4.01 15.10 -13.55
C ASN A 136 -3.61 16.58 -13.59
N GLN A 137 -2.70 17.02 -12.71
CA GLN A 137 -2.13 18.37 -12.76
C GLN A 137 -0.85 18.34 -13.62
N PRO A 138 -0.80 19.06 -14.77
CA PRO A 138 0.32 18.94 -15.71
C PRO A 138 1.71 19.15 -15.09
N LEU A 139 1.82 20.11 -14.16
CA LEU A 139 3.08 20.44 -13.48
C LEU A 139 3.55 19.38 -12.48
N PHE A 140 2.66 18.48 -12.04
CA PHE A 140 3.00 17.42 -11.09
C PHE A 140 3.15 16.06 -11.76
N SER A 141 2.48 15.84 -12.89
CA SER A 141 2.41 14.56 -13.60
C SER A 141 3.78 13.89 -13.80
N ALA A 142 4.80 14.64 -14.22
CA ALA A 142 6.15 14.11 -14.41
C ALA A 142 6.82 13.58 -13.12
N SER A 143 6.47 14.16 -11.97
CA SER A 143 6.98 13.74 -10.66
C SER A 143 6.18 12.58 -10.06
N ILE A 144 4.88 12.49 -10.38
CA ILE A 144 3.99 11.43 -9.90
C ILE A 144 4.16 10.15 -10.72
N GLY A 145 4.20 10.26 -12.05
CA GLY A 145 4.21 9.12 -12.97
C GLY A 145 2.99 8.21 -12.76
N ASP A 146 3.24 6.90 -12.69
CA ASP A 146 2.20 5.87 -12.54
C ASP A 146 1.89 5.52 -11.07
N LEU A 147 2.40 6.30 -10.11
CA LEU A 147 2.27 5.98 -8.70
C LEU A 147 0.81 5.97 -8.24
N GLY A 148 -0.02 6.92 -8.67
CA GLY A 148 -1.46 6.95 -8.31
C GLY A 148 -2.20 5.65 -8.68
N PRO A 149 -2.17 5.24 -9.96
CA PRO A 149 -2.74 3.96 -10.41
C PRO A 149 -2.11 2.73 -9.72
N GLU A 150 -0.80 2.77 -9.48
CA GLU A 150 -0.11 1.66 -8.79
C GLU A 150 -0.62 1.49 -7.34
N ILE A 151 -0.83 2.59 -6.60
CA ILE A 151 -1.39 2.54 -5.24
C ILE A 151 -2.78 1.92 -5.26
N GLU A 152 -3.59 2.27 -6.25
CA GLU A 152 -4.94 1.72 -6.40
C GLU A 152 -4.91 0.20 -6.58
N LEU A 153 -3.99 -0.32 -7.40
CA LEU A 153 -3.79 -1.77 -7.57
C LEU A 153 -3.34 -2.45 -6.27
N TRP A 154 -2.41 -1.86 -5.54
CA TRP A 154 -1.98 -2.41 -4.25
C TRP A 154 -3.09 -2.37 -3.21
N ALA A 155 -3.94 -1.35 -3.20
CA ALA A 155 -5.03 -1.19 -2.24
C ALA A 155 -6.21 -2.15 -2.51
N ASP A 156 -6.77 -2.13 -3.73
CA ASP A 156 -8.06 -2.78 -4.04
C ASP A 156 -7.93 -4.24 -4.48
N PRO A 157 -7.37 -4.57 -5.66
CA PRO A 157 -7.28 -5.98 -6.03
C PRO A 157 -6.36 -6.75 -5.08
N ILE A 158 -5.25 -6.16 -4.63
CA ILE A 158 -4.22 -6.91 -3.90
C ILE A 158 -4.50 -6.94 -2.39
N PHE A 159 -4.37 -5.83 -1.68
CA PHE A 159 -4.44 -5.82 -0.22
C PHE A 159 -5.85 -6.17 0.28
N TYR A 160 -6.89 -5.57 -0.31
CA TYR A 160 -8.26 -5.84 0.09
C TYR A 160 -8.64 -7.31 -0.13
N GLN A 161 -8.34 -7.90 -1.29
CA GLN A 161 -8.74 -9.30 -1.57
C GLN A 161 -7.84 -10.35 -0.93
N LEU A 162 -6.52 -10.16 -0.92
CA LEU A 162 -5.59 -11.19 -0.42
C LEU A 162 -5.38 -11.12 1.09
N PHE A 163 -5.69 -9.99 1.73
CA PHE A 163 -5.42 -9.81 3.15
C PHE A 163 -6.64 -9.39 3.96
N LEU A 164 -7.28 -8.26 3.62
CA LEU A 164 -8.37 -7.71 4.45
C LEU A 164 -9.63 -8.60 4.45
N LEU A 165 -10.09 -9.04 3.28
CA LEU A 165 -11.27 -9.91 3.16
C LEU A 165 -11.10 -11.25 3.89
N PRO A 166 -10.02 -12.03 3.68
CA PRO A 166 -9.77 -13.25 4.44
C PRO A 166 -9.74 -13.02 5.95
N LEU A 167 -9.15 -11.90 6.38
CA LEU A 167 -9.08 -11.54 7.78
C LEU A 167 -10.46 -11.23 8.37
N ALA A 168 -11.31 -10.50 7.65
CA ALA A 168 -12.69 -10.22 8.06
C ALA A 168 -13.51 -11.52 8.22
N HIS A 169 -13.45 -12.41 7.23
CA HIS A 169 -14.16 -13.70 7.30
C HIS A 169 -13.69 -14.60 8.44
N SER A 170 -12.40 -14.54 8.81
CA SER A 170 -11.87 -15.33 9.92
C SER A 170 -12.41 -14.87 11.28
N LYS A 171 -12.72 -13.58 11.42
CA LYS A 171 -13.26 -13.00 12.67
C LYS A 171 -14.74 -13.34 12.86
N GLU A 172 -15.52 -13.41 11.78
CA GLU A 172 -16.93 -13.82 11.82
C GLU A 172 -17.09 -15.27 12.27
N LYS A 173 -16.26 -16.18 11.75
CA LYS A 173 -16.28 -17.60 12.14
C LYS A 173 -15.90 -17.85 13.60
N GLY A 174 -15.19 -16.92 14.24
CA GLY A 174 -14.85 -16.98 15.67
C GLY A 174 -16.04 -16.69 16.61
N VAL A 175 -17.15 -16.15 16.10
CA VAL A 175 -18.35 -15.83 16.90
C VAL A 175 -19.34 -17.00 16.92
N GLU A 176 -19.25 -17.94 15.98
CA GLU A 176 -20.23 -19.03 15.83
C GLU A 176 -19.98 -20.30 16.66
N SER A 177 -18.88 -20.39 17.43
CA SER A 177 -18.62 -21.53 18.31
C SER A 177 -18.90 -21.21 19.79
N SER A 178 -20.13 -20.83 20.10
CA SER A 178 -20.67 -20.97 21.47
C SER A 178 -21.46 -22.28 21.53
N PRO A 179 -20.96 -23.36 22.16
CA PRO A 179 -21.69 -24.61 22.19
C PRO A 179 -22.97 -24.47 23.03
N LYS A 180 -24.07 -24.88 22.40
CA LYS A 180 -25.41 -25.06 22.95
C LYS A 180 -25.38 -25.60 24.38
N SER A 181 -26.00 -24.83 25.28
CA SER A 181 -26.99 -25.30 26.27
C SER A 181 -26.83 -26.77 26.69
N GLY A 182 -26.22 -26.97 27.86
CA GLY A 182 -26.33 -28.22 28.59
C GLY A 182 -27.81 -28.54 28.85
N LYS A 183 -28.24 -29.72 28.40
CA LYS A 183 -29.53 -30.33 28.75
C LYS A 183 -29.65 -30.43 30.28
N PRO A 184 -30.77 -30.06 30.91
CA PRO A 184 -31.05 -30.51 32.27
C PRO A 184 -31.45 -31.99 32.22
N ALA A 185 -30.71 -32.83 32.95
CA ALA A 185 -31.05 -34.24 33.14
C ALA A 185 -32.33 -34.36 33.99
N PRO A 186 -33.24 -35.30 33.69
CA PRO A 186 -34.45 -35.50 34.47
C PRO A 186 -34.14 -36.37 35.70
N LYS A 187 -34.38 -35.85 36.91
CA LYS A 187 -34.49 -36.69 38.11
C LYS A 187 -35.97 -37.00 38.36
N GLN A 188 -36.38 -38.21 37.98
CA GLN A 188 -37.60 -38.86 38.43
C GLN A 188 -37.48 -39.25 39.92
N LYS A 189 -38.65 -39.29 40.58
CA LYS A 189 -38.89 -39.50 42.02
C LYS A 189 -38.83 -40.97 42.49
N SER A 190 -38.76 -41.09 43.83
CA SER A 190 -39.42 -42.07 44.74
C SER A 190 -38.85 -43.51 44.85
N PRO A 191 -39.02 -44.23 45.99
CA PRO A 191 -40.00 -44.09 47.09
C PRO A 191 -39.50 -43.37 48.34
#